data_AF-A0A920VF32-F1
#
_entry.id   AF-A0A920VF32-F1
#
_cell.length_a   1.000
_cell.length_b   1.000
_cell.length_c   1.000
_cell.angle_alpha   90.00
_cell.angle_beta   90.00
_cell.angle_gamma   90.00
#
_symmetry.space_group_name_H-M   'P 1'
#
loop_
_entity.id
_entity.type
_entity.pdbx_description
1 polymer ?
#
loop_
_entity_poly.entity_id
_entity_poly.type
_entity_poly.pdbx_seq_one_letter_code
_entity_poly.pdbx_strand_id
1 'polypeptide(L)'
;MATRLNDLIQNPETAPFSKLKYLKRRPEDEVTQFFNRLFLLSVTGKETGDWSILDKFLEEEGDRIASQVAPPIGFDYTPWAPFQRRLSESKIAILTTGGIYVEGQKPFNTDGDSSYREIPLDTPTDLFRIAHTHYDTIGVLRISTQYWLYTVSKKSLGTV
;
A
#
# COMPACT_ATOMS: atom_id res chain seq x y z
N MET A 1 29.23 -12.24 25.27
CA MET A 1 28.53 -10.99 25.62
C MET A 1 27.06 -11.20 25.36
N ALA A 2 26.19 -11.11 26.37
CA ALA A 2 24.75 -11.23 26.19
C ALA A 2 24.20 -9.92 25.63
N THR A 3 23.63 -9.97 24.43
CA THR A 3 22.85 -8.87 23.85
C THR A 3 21.65 -8.59 24.75
N ARG A 4 21.44 -7.32 25.14
CA ARG A 4 20.28 -6.94 25.96
C ARG A 4 19.07 -6.73 25.05
N LEU A 5 17.86 -6.93 25.57
CA LEU A 5 16.61 -6.73 24.82
C LEU A 5 16.53 -5.32 24.19
N ASN A 6 17.06 -4.29 24.89
CA ASN A 6 17.14 -2.93 24.37
C ASN A 6 17.94 -2.83 23.07
N ASP A 7 18.95 -3.67 22.86
CA ASP A 7 19.79 -3.62 21.67
C ASP A 7 19.07 -4.20 20.44
N LEU A 8 18.11 -5.12 20.63
CA LEU A 8 17.24 -5.64 19.57
C LEU A 8 16.15 -4.64 19.17
N ILE A 9 15.69 -3.82 20.12
CA ILE A 9 14.65 -2.82 19.90
C ILE A 9 15.19 -1.61 19.13
N GLN A 10 16.48 -1.28 19.30
CA GLN A 10 17.17 -0.20 18.59
C GLN A 10 17.69 -0.65 17.20
N ASN A 11 16.91 -1.46 16.48
CA ASN A 11 17.23 -1.88 15.12
C ASN A 11 17.14 -0.66 14.17
N PRO A 12 18.20 -0.32 13.40
CA PRO A 12 18.30 0.89 12.57
C PRO A 12 17.36 0.97 11.34
N GLU A 13 16.12 0.46 11.43
CA GLU A 13 15.14 0.49 10.33
C GLU A 13 15.69 -0.09 9.01
N THR A 14 16.52 -1.12 9.07
CA THR A 14 17.24 -1.66 7.89
C THR A 14 16.39 -2.49 6.93
N ALA A 15 15.12 -2.72 7.26
CA ALA A 15 14.13 -3.23 6.30
C ALA A 15 13.11 -2.11 6.03
N PRO A 16 13.23 -1.39 4.90
CA PRO A 16 12.25 -0.39 4.50
C PRO A 16 10.87 -1.07 4.49
N PHE A 17 9.94 -0.55 5.29
CA PHE A 17 8.54 -1.01 5.38
C PHE A 17 8.25 -2.34 6.09
N SER A 18 9.13 -2.85 6.97
CA SER A 18 8.71 -3.96 7.84
C SER A 18 7.67 -3.50 8.87
N LYS A 19 6.46 -4.10 8.83
CA LYS A 19 5.40 -3.91 9.85
C LYS A 19 5.91 -4.25 11.27
N LEU A 20 7.00 -5.00 11.38
CA LEU A 20 7.66 -5.36 12.64
C LEU A 20 8.28 -4.17 13.38
N LYS A 21 8.46 -3.01 12.73
CA LYS A 21 8.93 -1.76 13.40
C LYS A 21 8.05 -1.33 14.57
N TYR A 22 6.81 -1.82 14.59
CA TYR A 22 5.82 -1.54 15.63
C TYR A 22 5.93 -2.46 16.85
N LEU A 23 6.79 -3.50 16.84
CA LEU A 23 7.07 -4.37 18.00
C LEU A 23 7.48 -3.58 19.25
N LYS A 24 8.19 -2.46 19.08
CA LYS A 24 8.60 -1.57 20.19
C LYS A 24 7.43 -0.99 21.02
N ARG A 25 6.20 -1.06 20.49
CA ARG A 25 4.99 -0.56 21.16
C ARG A 25 4.21 -1.68 21.87
N ARG A 26 4.72 -2.92 21.86
CA ARG A 26 4.10 -4.09 22.48
C ARG A 26 4.71 -4.39 23.86
N PRO A 27 3.95 -5.02 24.77
CA PRO A 27 4.46 -5.61 26.00
C PRO A 27 5.70 -6.51 25.78
N GLU A 28 6.62 -6.50 26.76
CA GLU A 28 7.90 -7.22 26.69
C GLU A 28 7.74 -8.74 26.57
N ASP A 29 6.74 -9.32 27.23
CA ASP A 29 6.41 -10.75 27.17
C ASP A 29 5.99 -11.17 25.77
N GLU A 30 5.19 -10.36 25.08
CA GLU A 30 4.78 -10.63 23.70
C GLU A 30 5.94 -10.47 22.70
N VAL A 31 6.80 -9.47 22.89
CA VAL A 31 8.02 -9.31 22.07
C VAL A 31 8.93 -10.52 22.25
N THR A 32 9.07 -11.01 23.48
CA THR A 32 9.85 -12.22 23.79
C THR A 32 9.25 -13.46 23.13
N GLN A 33 7.92 -13.63 23.18
CA GLN A 33 7.23 -14.73 22.49
C GLN A 33 7.44 -14.66 20.96
N PHE A 34 7.36 -13.46 20.37
CA PHE A 34 7.64 -13.25 18.95
C PHE A 34 9.04 -13.74 18.59
N PHE A 35 10.08 -13.30 19.30
CA PHE A 35 11.46 -13.70 19.01
C PHE A 35 11.72 -15.19 19.25
N ASN A 36 11.12 -15.77 20.29
CA ASN A 36 11.20 -17.22 20.54
C ASN A 36 10.60 -18.00 19.36
N ARG A 37 9.43 -17.56 18.87
CA ARG A 37 8.76 -18.22 17.74
C ARG A 37 9.54 -18.03 16.44
N LEU A 38 10.05 -16.83 16.20
CA LEU A 38 10.92 -16.52 15.06
C LEU A 38 12.16 -17.43 15.04
N PHE A 39 12.80 -17.62 16.19
CA PHE A 39 13.98 -18.49 16.33
C PHE A 39 13.66 -19.94 16.02
N LEU A 40 12.60 -20.49 16.62
CA LEU A 40 12.17 -21.88 16.39
C LEU A 40 11.83 -22.14 14.92
N LEU A 41 11.10 -21.21 14.28
CA LEU A 41 10.73 -21.34 12.87
C LEU A 41 11.95 -21.21 11.96
N SER A 42 12.92 -20.37 12.31
CA SER A 42 14.18 -20.25 11.56
C SER A 42 15.02 -21.52 11.61
N VAL A 43 15.09 -22.18 12.78
CA VAL A 43 15.76 -23.48 12.93
C VAL A 43 15.03 -24.53 12.10
N THR A 44 13.69 -24.58 12.21
CA THR A 44 12.87 -25.52 11.44
C THR A 44 13.08 -25.34 9.95
N GLY A 45 12.99 -24.10 9.44
CA GLY A 45 13.19 -23.83 8.01
C GLY A 45 14.60 -24.15 7.52
N LYS A 46 15.61 -23.98 8.37
CA LYS A 46 16.98 -24.42 8.07
C LYS A 46 17.09 -25.95 7.97
N GLU A 47 16.43 -26.68 8.87
CA GLU A 47 16.47 -28.14 8.91
C GLU A 47 15.67 -28.77 7.76
N THR A 48 14.52 -28.21 7.43
CA THR A 48 13.61 -28.75 6.41
C THR A 48 13.88 -28.19 5.01
N GLY A 49 14.55 -27.05 4.91
CA GLY A 49 14.66 -26.24 3.68
C GLY A 49 13.37 -25.51 3.30
N ASP A 50 12.32 -25.64 4.11
CA ASP A 50 11.01 -25.02 3.88
C ASP A 50 10.85 -23.76 4.75
N TRP A 51 10.92 -22.60 4.10
CA TRP A 51 10.80 -21.29 4.74
C TRP A 51 9.37 -20.74 4.71
N SER A 52 8.42 -21.43 4.04
CA SER A 52 7.06 -20.92 3.85
C SER A 52 6.33 -20.66 5.18
N ILE A 53 6.60 -21.49 6.19
CA ILE A 53 6.04 -21.34 7.54
C ILE A 53 6.56 -20.09 8.22
N LEU A 54 7.85 -19.77 8.04
CA LEU A 54 8.45 -18.56 8.57
C LEU A 54 7.88 -17.32 7.87
N ASP A 55 7.79 -17.34 6.55
CA ASP A 55 7.25 -16.24 5.76
C ASP A 55 5.81 -15.92 6.17
N LYS A 56 4.97 -16.96 6.26
CA LYS A 56 3.58 -16.83 6.70
C LYS A 56 3.48 -16.25 8.11
N PHE A 57 4.31 -16.72 9.05
CA PHE A 57 4.34 -16.20 10.41
C PHE A 57 4.71 -14.70 10.44
N LEU A 58 5.71 -14.28 9.68
CA LEU A 58 6.14 -12.88 9.62
C LEU A 58 5.06 -11.98 9.00
N GLU A 59 4.33 -12.46 8.00
CA GLU A 59 3.22 -11.74 7.38
C GLU A 59 2.04 -11.56 8.36
N GLU A 60 1.58 -12.66 8.98
CA GLU A 60 0.47 -12.65 9.94
C GLU A 60 0.76 -11.78 11.16
N GLU A 61 1.96 -11.91 11.74
CA GLU A 61 2.39 -11.07 12.86
C GLU A 61 2.52 -9.60 12.45
N GLY A 62 3.05 -9.34 11.25
CA GLY A 62 3.11 -8.00 10.70
C GLY A 62 1.73 -7.34 10.61
N ASP A 63 0.72 -8.04 10.10
CA ASP A 63 -0.66 -7.56 10.02
C ASP A 63 -1.28 -7.35 11.39
N ARG A 64 -1.09 -8.31 12.30
CA ARG A 64 -1.60 -8.21 13.67
C ARG A 64 -1.05 -6.98 14.36
N ILE A 65 0.27 -6.76 14.30
CA ILE A 65 0.91 -5.62 14.94
C ILE A 65 0.45 -4.31 14.28
N ALA A 66 0.39 -4.25 12.95
CA ALA A 66 -0.04 -3.05 12.24
C ALA A 66 -1.50 -2.67 12.59
N SER A 67 -2.40 -3.64 12.68
CA SER A 67 -3.82 -3.41 13.00
C SER A 67 -4.04 -2.84 14.41
N GLN A 68 -3.17 -3.18 15.36
CA GLN A 68 -3.26 -2.72 16.75
C GLN A 68 -2.58 -1.39 17.00
N VAL A 69 -1.65 -1.00 16.12
CA VAL A 69 -0.77 0.16 16.31
C VAL A 69 -1.14 1.33 15.41
N ALA A 70 -1.84 1.08 14.30
CA ALA A 70 -2.57 2.13 13.60
C ALA A 70 -3.76 2.51 14.50
N PRO A 71 -3.78 3.72 15.11
CA PRO A 71 -5.02 4.17 15.74
C PRO A 71 -6.12 4.08 14.67
N PRO A 72 -7.32 3.58 15.01
CA PRO A 72 -8.45 3.85 14.13
C PRO A 72 -8.44 5.36 13.92
N ILE A 73 -8.37 5.78 12.66
CA ILE A 73 -8.50 7.19 12.33
C ILE A 73 -9.94 7.55 12.66
N GLY A 74 -10.19 7.82 13.93
CA GLY A 74 -11.46 8.24 14.48
C GLY A 74 -11.58 9.72 14.20
N PHE A 75 -12.39 10.06 13.20
CA PHE A 75 -12.81 11.44 13.04
C PHE A 75 -14.04 11.63 13.92
N ASP A 76 -13.97 12.51 14.92
CA ASP A 76 -15.12 12.88 15.77
C ASP A 76 -16.29 13.44 14.95
N TYR A 77 -15.99 13.93 13.75
CA TYR A 77 -16.93 14.37 12.74
C TYR A 77 -16.35 14.08 11.36
N THR A 78 -17.17 13.61 10.43
CA THR A 78 -16.73 13.54 9.05
C THR A 78 -16.68 14.96 8.47
N PRO A 79 -15.58 15.40 7.84
CA PRO A 79 -15.45 16.75 7.29
C PRO A 79 -16.24 16.89 5.97
N TRP A 80 -17.54 16.59 6.01
CA TRP A 80 -18.43 16.78 4.87
C TRP A 80 -18.65 18.29 4.67
N ALA A 81 -18.05 18.85 3.63
CA ALA A 81 -18.47 20.14 3.10
C ALA A 81 -19.70 19.90 2.20
N PRO A 82 -20.86 20.52 2.47
CA PRO A 82 -22.02 20.39 1.59
C PRO A 82 -21.69 20.88 0.17
N PHE A 83 -21.97 20.06 -0.83
CA PHE A 83 -21.75 20.43 -2.22
C PHE A 83 -22.89 21.33 -2.72
N GLN A 84 -22.59 22.61 -2.95
CA GLN A 84 -23.60 23.64 -3.22
C GLN A 84 -23.91 23.86 -4.72
N ARG A 85 -23.22 23.17 -5.63
CA ARG A 85 -23.39 23.36 -7.08
C ARG A 85 -24.32 22.31 -7.66
N ARG A 86 -25.02 22.66 -8.74
CA ARG A 86 -25.77 21.66 -9.52
C ARG A 86 -24.77 20.72 -10.18
N LEU A 87 -25.11 19.43 -10.25
CA LEU A 87 -24.28 18.44 -10.95
C LEU A 87 -24.03 18.83 -12.42
N SER A 88 -25.01 19.47 -13.06
CA SER A 88 -24.89 20.00 -14.42
C SER A 88 -23.85 21.13 -14.58
N GLU A 89 -23.43 21.75 -13.49
CA GLU A 89 -22.42 22.83 -13.49
C GLU A 89 -21.07 22.31 -12.95
N SER A 90 -20.99 21.01 -12.68
CA SER A 90 -19.88 20.38 -11.96
C SER A 90 -18.93 19.67 -12.90
N LYS A 91 -17.64 19.67 -12.54
CA LYS A 91 -16.59 18.89 -13.21
C LYS A 91 -16.06 17.88 -12.20
N ILE A 92 -16.11 16.61 -12.56
CA ILE A 92 -15.58 15.50 -11.74
C ILE A 92 -14.16 15.22 -12.21
N ALA A 93 -13.26 14.87 -11.29
CA ALA A 93 -11.94 14.33 -11.56
C ALA A 93 -11.71 13.11 -10.68
N ILE A 94 -11.03 12.11 -11.22
CA ILE A 94 -10.63 10.91 -10.48
C ILE A 94 -9.12 10.93 -10.35
N LEU A 95 -8.65 10.77 -9.12
CA LEU A 95 -7.23 10.71 -8.78
C LEU A 95 -6.96 9.31 -8.23
N THR A 96 -5.85 8.71 -8.67
CA THR A 96 -5.40 7.40 -8.21
C THR A 96 -3.92 7.43 -7.87
N THR A 97 -3.54 6.74 -6.82
CA THR A 97 -2.14 6.50 -6.44
C THR A 97 -1.61 5.19 -7.02
N GLY A 98 -2.35 4.54 -7.92
CA GLY A 98 -1.98 3.25 -8.53
C GLY A 98 -0.82 3.30 -9.53
N GLY A 99 -0.14 4.44 -9.71
CA GLY A 99 1.02 4.56 -10.59
C GLY A 99 0.71 4.38 -12.08
N ILE A 100 -0.52 4.68 -12.50
CA ILE A 100 -0.97 4.52 -13.90
C ILE A 100 -0.50 5.72 -14.73
N TYR A 101 0.11 5.45 -15.88
CA TYR A 101 0.52 6.46 -16.86
C TYR A 101 0.27 5.96 -18.30
N VAL A 102 0.30 6.88 -19.27
CA VAL A 102 0.13 6.54 -20.69
C VAL A 102 1.49 6.30 -21.34
N GLU A 103 1.57 5.35 -22.27
CA GLU A 103 2.74 5.16 -23.11
C GLU A 103 3.24 6.48 -23.72
N GLY A 104 4.55 6.70 -23.67
CA GLY A 104 5.19 7.97 -24.04
C GLY A 104 5.31 8.99 -22.91
N GLN A 105 4.55 8.86 -21.82
CA GLN A 105 4.77 9.65 -20.61
C GLN A 105 5.94 9.11 -19.79
N LYS A 106 6.59 9.98 -19.00
CA LYS A 106 7.63 9.58 -18.06
C LYS A 106 7.04 8.66 -16.98
N PRO A 107 7.55 7.42 -16.80
CA PRO A 107 7.15 6.54 -15.70
C PRO A 107 7.36 7.21 -14.33
N PHE A 108 6.57 6.81 -13.33
CA PHE A 108 6.76 7.28 -11.97
C PHE A 108 8.04 6.73 -11.36
N ASN A 109 8.70 7.53 -10.52
CA ASN A 109 9.79 7.03 -9.68
C ASN A 109 9.21 6.28 -8.48
N THR A 110 9.48 4.97 -8.40
CA THR A 110 8.97 4.11 -7.33
C THR A 110 9.64 4.34 -5.99
N ASP A 111 10.80 5.02 -5.96
CA ASP A 111 11.45 5.45 -4.72
C ASP A 111 10.82 6.72 -4.12
N GLY A 112 9.88 7.34 -4.84
CA GLY A 112 9.14 8.52 -4.43
C GLY A 112 8.91 9.49 -5.60
N ASP A 113 7.64 9.73 -5.93
CA ASP A 113 7.22 10.69 -6.95
C ASP A 113 5.93 11.40 -6.50
N SER A 114 5.99 12.73 -6.36
CA SER A 114 4.84 13.57 -5.99
C SER A 114 4.18 14.26 -7.18
N SER A 115 4.65 13.98 -8.39
CA SER A 115 4.06 14.49 -9.63
C SER A 115 2.79 13.70 -10.00
N TYR A 116 2.02 14.23 -10.95
CA TYR A 116 0.85 13.57 -11.50
C TYR A 116 0.99 13.38 -13.01
N ARG A 117 0.18 12.48 -13.58
CA ARG A 117 0.03 12.30 -15.02
C ARG A 117 -1.43 12.50 -15.38
N GLU A 118 -1.68 13.38 -16.34
CA GLU A 118 -3.02 13.50 -16.91
C GLU A 118 -3.23 12.38 -17.94
N ILE A 119 -4.39 11.75 -17.88
CA ILE A 119 -4.79 10.69 -18.80
C ILE A 119 -6.05 11.17 -19.52
N PRO A 120 -6.00 11.44 -20.84
CA PRO A 120 -7.19 11.76 -21.62
C PRO A 120 -8.23 10.64 -21.54
N LEU A 121 -9.52 11.00 -21.51
CA LEU A 121 -10.64 10.06 -21.38
C LEU A 121 -10.68 9.02 -22.51
N ASP A 122 -10.33 9.48 -23.70
CA ASP A 122 -10.29 8.74 -24.95
C ASP A 122 -8.99 7.94 -25.13
N THR A 123 -8.11 7.91 -24.12
CA THR A 123 -6.89 7.11 -24.16
C THR A 123 -7.27 5.62 -24.25
N PRO A 124 -6.84 4.91 -25.30
CA PRO A 124 -7.02 3.48 -25.42
C PRO A 124 -6.37 2.74 -24.25
N THR A 125 -7.06 1.74 -23.71
CA THR A 125 -6.64 1.01 -22.51
C THR A 125 -5.34 0.22 -22.70
N ASP A 126 -5.03 -0.17 -23.93
CA ASP A 126 -3.78 -0.82 -24.34
C ASP A 126 -2.56 0.10 -24.27
N LEU A 127 -2.77 1.43 -24.18
CA LEU A 127 -1.70 2.40 -23.94
C LEU A 127 -1.40 2.62 -22.46
N PHE A 128 -2.19 2.05 -21.55
CA PHE A 128 -1.93 2.19 -20.12
C PHE A 128 -0.69 1.39 -19.70
N ARG A 129 0.10 1.99 -18.82
CA ARG A 129 1.30 1.41 -18.19
C ARG A 129 1.22 1.67 -16.69
N ILE A 130 1.92 0.83 -15.93
CA ILE A 130 1.92 0.88 -14.45
C ILE A 130 3.35 0.92 -13.96
N ALA A 131 3.66 1.90 -13.11
CA ALA A 131 4.90 1.98 -12.37
C ALA A 131 4.60 1.77 -10.89
N HIS A 132 4.66 0.51 -10.45
CA HIS A 132 4.41 0.11 -9.07
C HIS A 132 5.25 -1.12 -8.72
N THR A 133 5.83 -1.16 -7.53
CA THR A 133 6.81 -2.18 -7.09
C THR A 133 6.20 -3.40 -6.43
N HIS A 134 4.92 -3.35 -6.04
CA HIS A 134 4.37 -4.27 -5.03
C HIS A 134 3.13 -5.08 -5.44
N TYR A 135 2.78 -5.13 -6.73
CA TYR A 135 1.78 -6.07 -7.27
C TYR A 135 2.14 -6.51 -8.69
N ASP A 136 1.69 -7.69 -9.08
CA ASP A 136 1.81 -8.18 -10.46
C ASP A 136 1.08 -7.24 -11.43
N THR A 137 1.87 -6.59 -12.30
CA THR A 137 1.38 -5.61 -13.28
C THR A 137 0.69 -6.26 -14.47
N ILE A 138 0.89 -7.56 -14.70
CA ILE A 138 0.28 -8.32 -15.80
C ILE A 138 -1.21 -8.56 -15.52
N GLY A 139 -1.57 -8.86 -14.27
CA GLY A 139 -2.96 -9.07 -13.86
C GLY A 139 -3.84 -7.81 -13.99
N VAL A 140 -3.30 -6.63 -13.66
CA VAL A 140 -4.05 -5.37 -13.67
C VAL A 140 -4.41 -4.92 -15.10
N LEU A 141 -3.53 -5.17 -16.08
CA LEU A 141 -3.81 -4.90 -17.49
C LEU A 141 -4.90 -5.82 -18.07
N ARG A 142 -5.13 -7.01 -17.47
CA ARG A 142 -6.24 -7.93 -17.81
C ARG A 142 -7.53 -7.64 -17.03
N ILE A 143 -7.47 -7.07 -15.84
CA ILE A 143 -8.66 -6.79 -15.00
C ILE A 143 -9.34 -5.47 -15.41
N SER A 144 -8.61 -4.54 -16.06
CA SER A 144 -9.21 -3.33 -16.66
C SER A 144 -10.25 -3.64 -17.75
N THR A 145 -10.33 -4.89 -18.21
CA THR A 145 -11.36 -5.37 -19.15
C THR A 145 -12.62 -5.90 -18.46
N GLN A 146 -12.64 -6.09 -17.13
CA GLN A 146 -13.76 -6.73 -16.41
C GLN A 146 -14.37 -5.88 -15.27
N TYR A 147 -13.68 -4.88 -14.74
CA TYR A 147 -14.24 -3.95 -13.75
C TYR A 147 -14.10 -2.50 -14.20
N TRP A 148 -15.25 -1.86 -14.39
CA TRP A 148 -15.44 -0.48 -14.77
C TRP A 148 -14.67 0.50 -13.84
N LEU A 149 -13.49 0.94 -14.27
CA LEU A 149 -12.86 2.18 -13.83
C LEU A 149 -13.11 3.22 -14.93
N TYR A 150 -14.15 4.03 -14.75
CA TYR A 150 -14.44 5.17 -15.63
C TYR A 150 -13.36 6.23 -15.44
N THR A 151 -12.51 6.48 -16.43
CA THR A 151 -11.59 7.63 -16.48
C THR A 151 -12.40 8.93 -16.76
N VAL A 152 -11.85 10.12 -16.49
CA VAL A 152 -12.53 11.43 -16.59
C VAL A 152 -12.03 12.27 -17.77
N SER A 153 -12.92 13.06 -18.39
CA SER A 153 -12.59 14.40 -18.92
C SER A 153 -13.78 15.38 -18.82
N LYS A 154 -13.46 16.67 -18.76
CA LYS A 154 -14.36 17.83 -18.65
C LYS A 154 -15.42 17.83 -19.77
N LYS A 155 -16.69 17.91 -19.39
CA LYS A 155 -17.74 18.48 -20.26
C LYS A 155 -18.22 19.79 -19.63
N SER A 156 -18.04 20.91 -20.32
CA SER A 156 -18.92 22.06 -20.10
C SER A 156 -20.27 21.69 -20.68
N LEU A 157 -21.29 21.62 -19.83
CA LEU A 157 -22.66 21.52 -20.32
C LEU A 157 -23.01 22.84 -21.00
N GLY A 158 -23.02 22.79 -22.34
CA GLY A 158 -23.57 23.85 -23.17
C GLY A 158 -25.09 23.85 -23.02
N THR A 159 -25.63 25.04 -22.77
CA THR A 159 -27.05 25.36 -22.76
C THR A 159 -27.65 25.17 -24.15
N VAL A 160 -28.79 24.47 -24.22
CA VAL A 160 -29.87 24.75 -25.18
C VAL A 160 -31.14 24.89 -24.36
#